data_AF-A0A1F2W0T7-F1
#
_entry.id   AF-A0A1F2W0T7-F1
#
_cell.length_a   1.000
_cell.length_b   1.000
_cell.length_c   1.000
_cell.angle_alpha   90.00
_cell.angle_beta   90.00
_cell.angle_gamma   90.00
#
_symmetry.space_group_name_H-M   'P 1'
#
loop_
_entity.id
_entity.type
_entity.pdbx_description
1 polymer ?
#
loop_
_entity_poly.entity_id
_entity_poly.type
_entity_poly.pdbx_seq_one_letter_code
_entity_poly.pdbx_strand_id
1 'polypeptide(L)'
;MALLAMVVLVIGCDLFAATPSFTVAVPDHQEFTINVFDRSGLVTAARAPVRSTRQSLDAEATADPANHELTLRWLGGVCHFGPAVTVSGTAAALHLLLEPDAGPGLPFFASCPAAGLEFGLTLTLAEPVEQDAVSVEVTTR
;
A
#
# COMPACT_ATOMS: atom_id res chain seq x y z
N MET A 1 -42.93 -38.14 17.16
CA MET A 1 -42.53 -36.83 17.73
C MET A 1 -41.17 -36.50 17.17
N ALA A 2 -41.12 -35.66 16.13
CA ALA A 2 -39.88 -35.25 15.48
C ALA A 2 -39.41 -33.93 16.12
N LEU A 3 -38.26 -33.97 16.79
CA LEU A 3 -37.62 -32.77 17.33
C LEU A 3 -36.76 -32.15 16.23
N LEU A 4 -37.18 -30.99 15.72
CA LEU A 4 -36.33 -30.09 14.95
C LEU A 4 -35.20 -29.57 15.87
N ALA A 5 -33.95 -29.72 15.46
CA ALA A 5 -32.83 -29.01 16.05
C ALA A 5 -32.00 -28.33 14.94
N MET A 6 -32.49 -27.14 14.59
CA MET A 6 -31.76 -25.92 14.30
C MET A 6 -30.30 -26.07 13.82
N VAL A 7 -30.10 -25.99 12.51
CA VAL A 7 -28.80 -25.67 11.92
C VAL A 7 -28.50 -24.21 12.29
N VAL A 8 -27.63 -24.01 13.28
CA VAL A 8 -27.04 -22.70 13.56
C VAL A 8 -26.03 -22.44 12.45
N LEU A 9 -26.50 -21.82 11.37
CA LEU A 9 -25.64 -21.26 10.33
C LEU A 9 -24.94 -20.04 10.95
N VAL A 10 -23.71 -20.25 11.44
CA VAL A 10 -22.83 -19.14 11.82
C VAL A 10 -22.38 -18.48 10.52
N ILE A 11 -23.19 -17.54 10.03
CA ILE A 11 -22.78 -16.60 8.98
C ILE A 11 -21.82 -15.63 9.68
N GLY A 12 -20.55 -16.03 9.77
CA GLY A 12 -19.47 -15.14 10.14
C GLY A 12 -19.24 -14.16 9.01
N CYS A 13 -19.97 -13.04 9.02
CA CYS A 13 -19.62 -11.88 8.23
C CYS A 13 -18.38 -11.20 8.83
N ASP A 14 -17.43 -10.92 7.94
CA ASP A 14 -16.43 -9.84 8.00
C ASP A 14 -15.37 -9.88 9.10
N LEU A 15 -14.24 -10.56 8.87
CA LEU A 15 -12.91 -10.19 9.40
C LEU A 15 -11.75 -10.79 8.59
N PHE A 16 -11.83 -10.83 7.25
CA PHE A 16 -10.59 -10.96 6.47
C PHE A 16 -10.06 -9.56 6.27
N ALA A 17 -9.16 -9.11 7.15
CA ALA A 17 -8.19 -8.11 6.74
C ALA A 17 -7.58 -8.68 5.46
N ALA A 18 -7.78 -8.00 4.32
CA ALA A 18 -7.26 -8.48 3.05
C ALA A 18 -5.78 -8.79 3.24
N THR A 19 -5.33 -9.98 2.83
CA THR A 19 -3.90 -10.29 2.84
C THR A 19 -3.23 -9.45 1.75
N PRO A 20 -2.10 -8.78 2.02
CA PRO A 20 -1.41 -8.04 0.98
C PRO A 20 -0.93 -8.99 -0.12
N SER A 21 -0.99 -8.51 -1.37
CA SER A 21 -0.44 -9.21 -2.53
C SER A 21 1.09 -9.26 -2.46
N PHE A 22 1.71 -8.21 -1.91
CA PHE A 22 3.14 -8.16 -1.64
C PHE A 22 3.41 -7.52 -0.28
N THR A 23 4.38 -8.08 0.45
CA THR A 23 4.96 -7.43 1.64
C THR A 23 6.42 -7.13 1.33
N VAL A 24 6.76 -5.84 1.31
CA VAL A 24 8.06 -5.37 0.87
C VAL A 24 8.84 -4.88 2.09
N ALA A 25 9.94 -5.56 2.41
CA ALA A 25 10.83 -5.12 3.48
C ALA A 25 11.53 -3.80 3.11
N VAL A 26 11.64 -2.89 4.08
CA VAL A 26 12.38 -1.64 3.91
C VAL A 26 13.81 -1.85 4.46
N PRO A 27 14.85 -1.96 3.60
CA PRO A 27 16.16 -2.44 4.04
C PRO A 27 16.83 -1.58 5.12
N ASP A 28 16.69 -0.25 5.03
CA ASP A 28 17.28 0.70 5.98
C ASP A 28 16.45 0.85 7.28
N HIS A 29 15.25 0.26 7.29
CA HIS A 29 14.29 0.37 8.37
C HIS A 29 13.71 -1.01 8.66
N GLN A 30 14.53 -1.91 9.24
CA GLN A 30 14.24 -3.35 9.40
C GLN A 30 12.91 -3.68 10.10
N GLU A 31 12.35 -2.75 10.85
CA GLU A 31 11.04 -2.87 11.52
C GLU A 31 9.86 -2.49 10.62
N PHE A 32 10.10 -1.84 9.48
CA PHE A 32 9.08 -1.39 8.54
C PHE A 32 8.91 -2.35 7.37
N THR A 33 7.64 -2.56 7.01
CA THR A 33 7.25 -3.24 5.78
C THR A 33 6.19 -2.43 5.05
N ILE A 34 6.25 -2.43 3.72
CA ILE A 34 5.23 -1.81 2.87
C ILE A 34 4.30 -2.91 2.40
N ASN A 35 3.01 -2.78 2.73
CA ASN A 35 1.99 -3.72 2.29
C ASN A 35 1.36 -3.24 0.99
N VAL A 36 1.42 -4.06 -0.06
CA VAL A 36 0.86 -3.73 -1.37
C VAL A 36 -0.37 -4.58 -1.62
N PHE A 37 -1.51 -3.93 -1.82
CA PHE A 37 -2.78 -4.56 -2.17
C PHE A 37 -3.04 -4.33 -3.66
N ASP A 38 -2.75 -5.36 -4.47
CA ASP A 38 -3.05 -5.30 -5.90
C ASP A 38 -4.50 -5.71 -6.16
N ARG A 39 -5.34 -4.73 -6.49
CA ARG A 39 -6.72 -4.93 -6.95
C ARG A 39 -6.88 -4.72 -8.46
N SER A 40 -5.84 -4.23 -9.16
CA SER A 40 -5.87 -4.09 -10.61
C SER A 40 -5.49 -5.40 -11.32
N GLY A 41 -4.73 -6.26 -10.65
CA GLY A 41 -4.14 -7.47 -11.23
C GLY A 41 -2.98 -7.17 -12.19
N LEU A 42 -2.49 -5.93 -12.18
CA LEU A 42 -1.40 -5.48 -13.05
C LEU A 42 -0.03 -5.61 -12.38
N VAL A 43 0.05 -5.73 -11.06
CA VAL A 43 1.32 -5.74 -10.35
C VAL A 43 1.90 -7.16 -10.36
N THR A 44 3.08 -7.31 -10.96
CA THR A 44 3.78 -8.60 -11.05
C THR A 44 4.88 -8.73 -10.00
N ALA A 45 5.45 -7.60 -9.57
CA ALA A 45 6.44 -7.55 -8.49
C ALA A 45 6.42 -6.19 -7.79
N ALA A 46 6.94 -6.15 -6.57
CA ALA A 46 7.09 -4.94 -5.78
C ALA A 46 8.41 -4.97 -5.00
N ARG A 47 9.10 -3.83 -4.91
CA ARG A 47 10.38 -3.69 -4.21
C ARG A 47 10.54 -2.30 -3.63
N ALA A 48 11.20 -2.17 -2.48
CA ALA A 48 11.57 -0.87 -1.95
C ALA A 48 12.91 -0.45 -2.57
N PRO A 49 13.02 0.71 -3.23
CA PRO A 49 14.30 1.23 -3.66
C PRO A 49 15.16 1.55 -2.44
N VAL A 50 16.46 1.27 -2.57
CA VAL A 50 17.41 1.26 -1.44
C VAL A 50 17.81 2.66 -0.98
N ARG A 51 17.58 3.73 -1.75
CA ARG A 51 17.88 5.10 -1.31
C ARG A 51 17.04 6.12 -2.04
N SER A 52 16.56 7.11 -1.31
CA SER A 52 16.29 8.43 -1.85
C SER A 52 17.23 9.44 -1.20
N THR A 53 17.75 10.35 -2.02
CA THR A 53 18.54 11.51 -1.60
C THR A 53 17.73 12.82 -1.60
N ARG A 54 16.43 12.76 -1.95
CA ARG A 54 15.54 13.92 -2.03
C ARG A 54 14.38 13.73 -1.06
N GLN A 55 14.31 14.55 -0.02
CA GLN A 55 13.08 14.67 0.76
C GLN A 55 12.04 15.40 -0.10
N SER A 56 11.02 14.69 -0.59
CA SER A 56 9.80 15.32 -1.09
C SER A 56 8.79 15.39 0.06
N LEU A 57 8.03 16.49 0.14
CA LEU A 57 6.98 16.64 1.16
C LEU A 57 5.67 15.97 0.75
N ASP A 58 5.48 15.73 -0.55
CA ASP A 58 4.27 15.15 -1.12
C ASP A 58 4.53 13.71 -1.60
N ALA A 59 3.47 12.92 -1.71
CA ALA A 59 3.56 11.62 -2.37
C ALA A 59 3.69 11.83 -3.89
N GLU A 60 4.70 11.20 -4.48
CA GLU A 60 5.00 11.29 -5.90
C GLU A 60 4.96 9.88 -6.51
N ALA A 61 4.40 9.76 -7.72
CA ALA A 61 4.52 8.56 -8.54
C ALA A 61 5.14 8.91 -9.89
N THR A 62 6.16 8.16 -10.27
CA THR A 62 6.84 8.28 -11.57
C THR A 62 6.69 6.98 -12.34
N ALA A 63 6.03 7.04 -13.49
CA ALA A 63 5.89 5.93 -14.40
C ALA A 63 7.10 5.86 -15.36
N ASP A 64 7.59 4.64 -15.58
CA ASP A 64 8.56 4.29 -16.62
C ASP A 64 7.94 3.22 -17.52
N PRO A 65 7.18 3.64 -18.57
CA PRO A 65 6.51 2.71 -19.47
C PRO A 65 7.50 1.80 -20.20
N ALA A 66 8.73 2.26 -20.46
CA ALA A 66 9.73 1.49 -21.20
C ALA A 66 10.22 0.26 -20.41
N ASN A 67 10.30 0.38 -19.08
CA ASN A 67 10.69 -0.71 -18.19
C ASN A 67 9.50 -1.39 -17.49
N HIS A 68 8.27 -0.97 -17.79
CA HIS A 68 7.04 -1.42 -17.11
C HIS A 68 7.12 -1.20 -15.59
N GLU A 69 7.67 -0.06 -15.18
CA GLU A 69 7.86 0.25 -13.77
C GLU A 69 7.06 1.48 -13.34
N LEU A 70 6.67 1.48 -12.08
CA LEU A 70 6.04 2.61 -11.43
C LEU A 70 6.68 2.81 -10.06
N THR A 71 7.34 3.93 -9.86
CA THR A 71 8.00 4.25 -8.59
C THR A 71 7.18 5.27 -7.82
N LEU A 72 6.72 4.87 -6.63
CA LEU A 72 6.11 5.74 -5.63
C LEU A 72 7.13 6.15 -4.59
N ARG A 73 7.02 7.40 -4.12
CA ARG A 73 7.79 7.95 -3.00
C ARG A 73 6.88 8.81 -2.15
N TRP A 74 7.06 8.76 -0.83
CA TRP A 74 6.25 9.55 0.11
C TRP A 74 6.94 9.68 1.47
N LEU A 75 6.44 10.62 2.28
CA LEU A 75 6.78 10.68 3.70
C LEU A 75 5.76 9.89 4.52
N GLY A 76 6.25 9.03 5.40
CA GLY A 76 5.43 8.33 6.39
C GLY A 76 5.84 8.67 7.82
N GLY A 77 5.01 8.23 8.76
CA GLY A 77 5.25 8.40 10.19
C GLY A 77 6.27 7.39 10.73
N VAL A 78 7.13 7.87 11.64
CA VAL A 78 8.04 7.00 12.42
C VAL A 78 7.30 6.09 13.41
N CYS A 79 6.01 6.33 13.65
CA CYS A 79 5.24 5.64 14.68
C CYS A 79 4.42 4.46 14.16
N HIS A 80 4.26 4.32 12.85
CA HIS A 80 3.50 3.25 12.21
C HIS A 80 4.39 2.45 11.26
N PHE A 81 4.64 1.21 11.62
CA PHE A 81 5.63 0.34 10.95
C PHE A 81 5.12 -0.36 9.69
N GLY A 82 3.98 0.04 9.15
CA GLY A 82 3.25 -0.77 8.15
C GLY A 82 2.52 -0.01 7.04
N PRO A 83 3.10 1.04 6.41
CA PRO A 83 2.44 1.77 5.34
C PRO A 83 1.83 0.83 4.29
N ALA A 84 0.67 1.21 3.77
CA ALA A 84 -0.05 0.43 2.77
C ALA A 84 -0.21 1.20 1.47
N VAL A 85 -0.10 0.49 0.36
CA VAL A 85 -0.39 1.00 -0.99
C VAL A 85 -1.43 0.08 -1.61
N THR A 86 -2.58 0.63 -1.96
CA THR A 86 -3.58 -0.08 -2.77
C THR A 86 -3.46 0.37 -4.22
N VAL A 87 -3.30 -0.60 -5.12
CA VAL A 87 -3.22 -0.37 -6.56
C VAL A 87 -4.52 -0.84 -7.18
N SER A 88 -5.19 0.02 -7.94
CA SER A 88 -6.49 -0.28 -8.55
C SER A 88 -6.64 0.39 -9.91
N GLY A 89 -7.67 0.01 -10.66
CA GLY A 89 -7.93 0.54 -12.00
C GLY A 89 -7.29 -0.31 -13.10
N THR A 90 -6.90 0.33 -14.19
CA THR A 90 -6.37 -0.32 -15.41
C THR A 90 -5.10 0.40 -15.89
N ALA A 91 -4.40 -0.14 -16.89
CA ALA A 91 -3.20 0.49 -17.42
C ALA A 91 -3.44 1.91 -18.00
N ALA A 92 -4.67 2.20 -18.45
CA ALA A 92 -5.06 3.52 -18.96
C ALA A 92 -5.54 4.49 -17.87
N ALA A 93 -5.79 4.01 -16.65
CA ALA A 93 -6.26 4.80 -15.51
C ALA A 93 -5.93 4.06 -14.23
N LEU A 94 -4.68 4.17 -13.80
CA LEU A 94 -4.16 3.53 -12.61
C LEU A 94 -4.32 4.46 -11.41
N HIS A 95 -4.90 3.93 -10.34
CA HIS A 95 -5.13 4.67 -9.12
C HIS A 95 -4.38 4.03 -7.95
N LEU A 96 -3.57 4.84 -7.29
CA LEU A 96 -2.73 4.47 -6.15
C LEU A 96 -3.26 5.17 -4.91
N LEU A 97 -3.81 4.39 -3.98
CA LEU A 97 -4.18 4.89 -2.67
C LEU A 97 -3.06 4.56 -1.69
N LEU A 98 -2.42 5.60 -1.17
CA LEU A 98 -1.38 5.52 -0.16
C LEU A 98 -1.96 5.78 1.22
N GLU A 99 -1.72 4.85 2.13
CA GLU A 99 -2.01 4.96 3.56
C GLU A 99 -0.66 4.94 4.31
N PRO A 100 -0.05 6.11 4.58
CA PRO A 100 1.30 6.19 5.12
C PRO A 100 1.43 5.59 6.53
N ASP A 101 0.32 5.47 7.26
CA ASP A 101 0.27 5.01 8.65
C ASP A 101 -0.66 3.80 8.85
N ALA A 102 -0.82 2.97 7.81
CA ALA A 102 -1.58 1.73 7.94
C ALA A 102 -0.94 0.80 8.99
N GLY A 103 -1.74 0.31 9.94
CA GLY A 103 -1.29 -0.65 10.95
C GLY A 103 -1.78 -0.36 12.36
N PRO A 104 -1.72 -1.35 13.26
CA PRO A 104 -2.05 -1.17 14.68
C PRO A 104 -0.90 -0.39 15.37
N GLY A 105 -0.90 0.93 15.19
CA GLY A 105 -0.04 1.83 15.96
C GLY A 105 -0.59 2.09 17.36
N LEU A 106 0.31 2.47 18.26
CA LEU A 106 0.11 2.71 19.70
C LEU A 106 -1.24 3.38 20.05
N PRO A 107 -1.85 3.06 21.19
CA PRO A 107 -3.18 3.55 21.56
C PRO A 107 -3.27 5.08 21.56
N PHE A 108 -4.01 5.62 20.59
CA PHE A 108 -4.86 6.81 20.57
C PHE A 108 -4.38 8.17 21.15
N PHE A 109 -3.15 8.33 21.66
CA PHE A 109 -2.73 9.58 22.33
C PHE A 109 -1.40 10.20 21.86
N ALA A 110 -0.82 9.75 20.76
CA ALA A 110 0.24 10.50 20.10
C ALA A 110 -0.20 10.77 18.66
N SER A 111 -0.64 12.01 18.39
CA SER A 111 -0.66 12.54 17.03
C SER A 111 0.77 12.46 16.51
N CYS A 112 1.06 11.37 15.80
CA CYS A 112 2.36 11.19 15.17
C CYS A 112 2.27 11.85 13.81
N PRO A 113 2.90 13.02 13.61
CA PRO A 113 2.95 13.59 12.27
C PRO A 113 3.68 12.60 11.35
N ALA A 114 3.19 12.47 10.12
CA ALA A 114 3.87 11.80 9.00
C ALA A 114 5.13 12.59 8.59
N ALA A 115 6.05 12.79 9.54
CA ALA A 115 7.19 13.66 9.44
C ALA A 115 8.41 12.91 9.99
N GLY A 116 9.12 12.19 9.13
CA GLY A 116 10.46 11.72 9.51
C GLY A 116 11.10 10.71 8.58
N LEU A 117 10.32 9.83 7.93
CA LEU A 117 10.87 8.77 7.10
C LEU A 117 10.37 8.89 5.67
N GLU A 118 11.32 8.86 4.73
CA GLU A 118 11.00 8.73 3.33
C GLU A 118 10.90 7.25 2.97
N PHE A 119 9.77 6.86 2.39
CA PHE A 119 9.55 5.54 1.84
C PHE A 119 9.58 5.61 0.32
N GLY A 120 10.05 4.53 -0.28
CA GLY A 120 9.96 4.31 -1.71
C GLY A 120 9.38 2.93 -1.99
N LEU A 121 8.71 2.80 -3.12
CA LEU A 121 8.20 1.55 -3.63
C LEU A 121 8.25 1.58 -5.15
N THR A 122 8.92 0.63 -5.77
CA THR A 122 8.82 0.39 -7.20
C THR A 122 7.97 -0.85 -7.45
N LEU A 123 6.93 -0.67 -8.25
CA LEU A 123 6.05 -1.71 -8.77
C LEU A 123 6.51 -2.08 -10.18
N THR A 124 6.58 -3.38 -10.47
CA THR A 124 6.71 -3.89 -11.84
C THR A 124 5.33 -4.29 -12.34
N LEU A 125 4.96 -3.82 -13.52
CA LEU A 125 3.62 -3.95 -14.08
C LEU A 125 3.61 -4.96 -15.25
N ALA A 126 2.50 -5.66 -15.42
CA ALA A 126 2.30 -6.59 -16.54
C ALA A 126 2.22 -5.86 -17.89
N GLU A 127 1.76 -4.61 -17.86
CA GLU A 127 1.57 -3.75 -19.03
C GLU A 127 2.20 -2.37 -18.78
N PRO A 128 2.68 -1.68 -19.82
CA PRO A 128 3.20 -0.33 -19.68
C PRO A 128 2.08 0.64 -19.29
N VAL A 129 2.39 1.58 -18.39
CA VAL A 129 1.46 2.62 -17.90
C VAL A 129 2.10 3.97 -18.14
N GLU A 130 1.38 4.86 -18.81
CA GLU A 130 1.82 6.23 -19.07
C GLU A 130 1.70 7.12 -17.83
N GLN A 131 2.54 8.14 -17.72
CA GLN A 131 2.56 9.01 -16.54
C GLN A 131 1.24 9.75 -16.29
N ASP A 132 0.51 10.11 -17.35
CA ASP A 132 -0.78 10.80 -17.29
C ASP A 132 -1.94 9.87 -16.90
N ALA A 133 -1.74 8.55 -17.02
CA ALA A 133 -2.69 7.54 -16.58
C ALA A 133 -2.59 7.27 -15.06
N VAL A 134 -1.59 7.80 -14.37
CA VAL A 134 -1.36 7.55 -12.94
C VAL A 134 -1.96 8.66 -12.08
N SER A 135 -2.77 8.25 -11.09
CA SER A 135 -3.24 9.12 -10.02
C SER A 135 -2.80 8.59 -8.66
N VAL A 136 -2.39 9.50 -7.77
CA VAL A 136 -2.00 9.19 -6.39
C VAL A 136 -2.91 9.93 -5.43
N GLU A 137 -3.48 9.20 -4.48
CA GLU A 137 -4.23 9.76 -3.37
C GLU A 137 -3.56 9.35 -2.06
N VAL A 138 -3.42 10.30 -1.13
CA VAL A 138 -2.84 10.06 0.19
C VAL A 138 -3.94 10.20 1.24
N THR A 139 -4.17 9.14 2.01
CA THR A 139 -5.15 9.17 3.10
C THR A 139 -4.44 9.63 4.37
N THR A 140 -4.87 10.76 4.93
CA THR A 140 -4.46 11.18 6.27
C THR A 140 -5.62 10.87 7.22
N ARG A 141 -5.37 10.10 8.28
CA ARG A 141 -6.37 9.87 9.35
C ARG A 141 -6.10 10.80 10.53
#